data_AF-A0A212D0R0-F1
#
_entry.id   AF-A0A212D0R0-F1
#
_cell.length_a   1.000
_cell.length_b   1.000
_cell.length_c   1.000
_cell.angle_alpha   90.00
_cell.angle_beta   90.00
_cell.angle_gamma   90.00
#
_symmetry.space_group_name_H-M   'P 1'
#
loop_
_entity.id
_entity.type
_entity.pdbx_description
1 polymer ?
#
loop_
_entity_poly.entity_id
_entity_poly.type
_entity_poly.pdbx_seq_one_letter_code
_entity_poly.pdbx_strand_id
1 'polypeptide(L)'
;MSSLSILHLLLLLLALHAPQAKGLPVTTSRPRYSALMKEIMNDLEKITTTPTKESLLQKNLKVFMTFATDTFGNDSKIMKNLKEFQPVLPTATSTENPIFIEKNKLGDFRMKLEEYLAIIRNYLKSKNLWFP
;
A
#
# COMPACT_ATOMS: atom_id res chain seq x y z
N MET A 1 24.31 -55.07 33.30
CA MET A 1 23.62 -53.89 32.75
C MET A 1 24.65 -52.81 32.48
N SER A 2 24.80 -52.40 31.22
CA SER A 2 25.35 -51.11 30.75
C SER A 2 25.59 -51.23 29.24
N SER A 3 24.55 -51.05 28.42
CA SER A 3 24.71 -50.83 26.99
C SER A 3 24.97 -49.34 26.79
N LEU A 4 26.23 -48.91 26.95
CA LEU A 4 26.63 -47.54 26.67
C LEU A 4 26.68 -47.35 25.13
N SER A 5 25.51 -47.07 24.59
CA SER A 5 25.18 -46.37 23.35
C SER A 5 26.19 -46.41 22.20
N ILE A 6 25.96 -47.36 21.28
CA ILE A 6 26.42 -47.32 19.87
C ILE A 6 26.12 -45.94 19.22
N LEU A 7 25.07 -45.26 19.70
CA LEU A 7 24.70 -43.91 19.29
C LEU A 7 25.83 -42.88 19.51
N HIS A 8 26.58 -42.97 20.60
CA HIS A 8 27.65 -42.00 20.88
C HIS A 8 28.88 -42.23 19.99
N LEU A 9 29.16 -43.49 19.64
CA LEU A 9 30.24 -43.83 18.72
C LEU A 9 29.91 -43.36 17.28
N LEU A 10 28.67 -43.53 16.85
CA LEU A 10 28.19 -43.07 15.54
C LEU A 10 28.22 -41.54 15.42
N LEU A 11 27.84 -40.81 16.48
CA LEU A 11 27.90 -39.34 16.50
C LEU A 11 29.35 -38.81 16.42
N LEU A 12 30.29 -39.48 17.09
CA LEU A 12 31.71 -39.10 17.04
C LEU A 12 32.30 -39.30 15.63
N LEU A 13 31.93 -40.39 14.95
CA LEU A 13 32.37 -40.67 13.58
C LEU A 13 31.77 -39.69 12.57
N LEU A 14 30.51 -39.28 12.73
CA LEU A 14 29.88 -38.27 11.88
C LEU A 14 30.56 -36.90 12.00
N ALA A 15 30.96 -36.52 13.22
CA ALA A 15 31.66 -35.26 13.47
C ALA A 15 33.10 -35.26 12.89
N LEU A 16 33.75 -36.42 12.78
CA LEU A 16 35.09 -36.53 12.21
C LEU A 16 35.13 -36.48 10.67
N HIS A 17 34.04 -36.87 10.01
CA HIS A 17 33.97 -37.00 8.54
C HIS A 17 33.10 -35.95 7.84
N ALA A 18 32.37 -35.12 8.56
CA ALA A 18 31.64 -34.03 7.92
C ALA A 18 32.60 -32.87 7.59
N PRO A 19 32.77 -32.49 6.31
CA PRO A 19 33.41 -31.22 5.99
C PRO A 19 32.63 -30.13 6.71
N GLN A 20 33.31 -29.28 7.48
CA GLN A 20 32.66 -28.09 8.03
C GLN A 20 32.01 -27.35 6.87
N ALA A 21 30.67 -27.19 6.92
CA ALA A 21 29.95 -26.41 5.93
C ALA A 21 30.51 -24.99 5.98
N LYS A 22 31.40 -24.66 5.05
CA LYS A 22 31.75 -23.29 4.75
C LYS A 22 30.48 -22.66 4.18
N GLY A 23 29.68 -22.06 5.06
CA GLY A 23 28.59 -21.20 4.64
C GLY A 23 29.13 -20.21 3.61
N LEU A 24 28.37 -20.02 2.53
CA LEU A 24 28.69 -19.02 1.52
C LEU A 24 28.96 -17.69 2.26
N PRO A 25 30.09 -17.00 2.02
CA PRO A 25 30.26 -15.68 2.60
C PRO A 25 29.06 -14.85 2.16
N VAL A 26 28.32 -14.30 3.12
CA VAL A 26 27.31 -13.29 2.84
C VAL A 26 28.08 -12.12 2.24
N THR A 27 28.16 -12.10 0.92
CA THR A 27 28.66 -10.95 0.19
C THR A 27 27.74 -9.81 0.58
N THR A 28 28.30 -8.85 1.30
CA THR A 28 27.60 -7.65 1.75
C THR A 28 27.27 -6.78 0.53
N SER A 29 26.27 -7.17 -0.25
CA SER A 29 25.63 -6.34 -1.29
C SER A 29 24.60 -5.37 -0.68
N ARG A 30 24.68 -5.16 0.64
CA ARG A 30 23.81 -4.28 1.40
C ARG A 30 23.73 -2.83 0.85
N PRO A 31 24.78 -2.22 0.25
CA PRO A 31 24.64 -0.87 -0.29
C PRO A 31 23.96 -0.82 -1.66
N ARG A 32 23.83 -1.92 -2.41
CA ARG A 32 23.27 -1.89 -3.78
C ARG A 32 21.75 -1.79 -3.77
N TYR A 33 21.08 -2.58 -2.94
CA TYR A 33 19.61 -2.58 -2.90
C TYR A 33 19.04 -1.34 -2.25
N SER A 34 19.70 -0.78 -1.23
CA SER A 34 19.25 0.47 -0.60
C SER A 34 19.34 1.66 -1.54
N ALA A 35 20.42 1.74 -2.34
CA ALA A 35 20.57 2.77 -3.36
C ALA A 35 19.48 2.65 -4.45
N LEU A 36 19.25 1.43 -4.96
CA LEU A 36 18.20 1.16 -5.93
C LEU A 36 16.80 1.50 -5.40
N MET A 37 16.49 1.11 -4.15
CA MET A 37 15.22 1.46 -3.52
C MET A 37 15.05 2.98 -3.38
N LYS A 38 16.12 3.71 -3.01
CA LYS A 38 16.08 5.16 -2.89
C LYS A 38 15.88 5.84 -4.26
N GLU A 39 16.53 5.37 -5.30
CA GLU A 39 16.34 5.87 -6.67
C GLU A 39 14.90 5.67 -7.13
N ILE A 40 14.34 4.47 -6.94
CA ILE A 40 12.95 4.16 -7.27
C ILE A 40 11.99 5.07 -6.47
N MET A 41 12.20 5.23 -5.16
CA MET A 41 11.36 6.12 -4.34
C MET A 41 11.41 7.57 -4.82
N ASN A 42 12.60 8.09 -5.12
CA ASN A 42 12.76 9.44 -5.66
C ASN A 42 12.06 9.63 -7.02
N ASP A 43 12.12 8.61 -7.89
CA ASP A 43 11.44 8.67 -9.18
C ASP A 43 9.91 8.57 -9.04
N LEU A 44 9.43 7.77 -8.09
CA LEU A 44 8.00 7.72 -7.73
C LEU A 44 7.51 9.04 -7.11
N GLU A 45 8.32 9.71 -6.29
CA GLU A 45 8.01 11.05 -5.74
C GLU A 45 7.85 12.11 -6.84
N LYS A 46 8.67 12.03 -7.90
CA LYS A 46 8.52 12.90 -9.08
C LYS A 46 7.22 12.64 -9.84
N ILE A 47 6.71 11.41 -9.83
CA ILE A 47 5.45 11.02 -10.49
C ILE A 47 4.23 11.40 -9.65
N THR A 48 4.34 11.32 -8.32
CA THR A 48 3.20 11.42 -7.38
C THR A 48 2.73 12.85 -7.08
N THR A 49 3.22 13.87 -7.80
CA THR A 49 2.85 15.27 -7.59
C THR A 49 2.05 15.87 -8.74
N THR A 50 1.06 15.15 -9.26
CA THR A 50 -0.12 15.87 -9.75
C THR A 50 -1.07 16.02 -8.57
N PRO A 51 -1.11 17.19 -7.90
CA PRO A 51 -2.19 17.45 -6.97
C PRO A 51 -3.48 17.23 -7.75
N THR A 52 -4.31 16.28 -7.30
CA THR A 52 -5.69 16.22 -7.81
C THR A 52 -6.24 17.62 -7.59
N LYS A 53 -6.50 18.33 -8.70
CA LYS A 53 -6.98 19.70 -8.63
C LYS A 53 -8.22 19.69 -7.75
N GLU A 54 -8.36 20.68 -6.86
CA GLU A 54 -9.53 20.77 -5.97
C GLU A 54 -10.84 20.60 -6.77
N SER A 55 -10.85 21.11 -8.01
CA SER A 55 -11.95 21.02 -8.99
C SER A 55 -12.36 19.59 -9.42
N LEU A 56 -11.55 18.57 -9.15
CA LEU A 56 -11.84 17.16 -9.45
C LEU A 56 -12.34 16.38 -8.23
N LEU A 57 -12.21 16.91 -7.01
CA LEU A 57 -12.54 16.17 -5.79
C LEU A 57 -13.98 15.64 -5.80
N GLN A 58 -14.94 16.48 -6.18
CA GLN A 58 -16.35 16.08 -6.22
C GLN A 58 -16.65 15.06 -7.33
N LYS A 59 -15.98 15.13 -8.48
CA LYS A 59 -16.16 14.14 -9.54
C LYS A 59 -15.57 12.79 -9.14
N ASN A 60 -14.39 12.79 -8.54
CA ASN A 60 -13.74 11.57 -8.06
C ASN A 60 -14.56 10.91 -6.94
N LEU A 61 -15.15 11.69 -6.03
CA LEU A 61 -16.06 11.16 -5.01
C LEU A 61 -17.19 10.36 -5.63
N LYS A 62 -17.82 10.90 -6.69
CA LYS A 62 -18.91 10.21 -7.40
C LYS A 62 -18.45 8.86 -7.96
N VAL A 63 -17.24 8.76 -8.50
CA VAL A 63 -16.70 7.48 -9.00
C VAL A 63 -16.54 6.47 -7.87
N PHE A 64 -15.97 6.86 -6.73
CA PHE A 64 -15.85 5.97 -5.58
C PHE A 64 -17.21 5.54 -5.02
N MET A 65 -18.18 6.46 -4.96
CA MET A 65 -19.56 6.17 -4.52
C MET A 65 -20.26 5.18 -5.46
N THR A 66 -20.12 5.34 -6.78
CA THR A 66 -20.67 4.39 -7.76
C THR A 66 -20.05 3.01 -7.56
N PHE A 67 -18.71 2.93 -7.52
CA PHE A 67 -18.03 1.65 -7.30
C PHE A 67 -18.43 1.00 -5.98
N ALA A 68 -18.52 1.78 -4.89
CA ALA A 68 -18.92 1.28 -3.58
C ALA A 68 -20.37 0.78 -3.57
N THR A 69 -21.26 1.45 -4.29
CA THR A 69 -22.66 1.03 -4.45
C THR A 69 -22.73 -0.30 -5.20
N ASP A 70 -22.03 -0.42 -6.32
CA ASP A 70 -22.02 -1.62 -7.16
C ASP A 70 -21.38 -2.83 -6.46
N THR A 71 -20.39 -2.59 -5.59
CA THR A 71 -19.60 -3.65 -4.94
C THR A 71 -20.14 -4.05 -3.57
N PHE A 72 -20.59 -3.09 -2.76
CA PHE A 72 -20.95 -3.32 -1.35
C PHE A 72 -22.43 -2.99 -1.04
N GLY A 73 -23.14 -2.38 -1.98
CA GLY A 73 -24.50 -1.89 -1.79
C GLY A 73 -24.58 -0.47 -1.22
N ASN A 74 -25.71 0.19 -1.49
CA ASN A 74 -25.97 1.60 -1.12
C ASN A 74 -25.98 1.84 0.39
N ASP A 75 -26.30 0.82 1.19
CA ASP A 75 -26.36 0.91 2.66
C ASP A 75 -25.06 0.55 3.37
N SER A 76 -24.02 0.20 2.61
CA SER A 76 -22.70 -0.13 3.15
C SER A 76 -22.11 1.04 3.93
N LYS A 77 -21.32 0.71 4.96
CA LYS A 77 -20.62 1.71 5.78
C LYS A 77 -19.69 2.59 4.94
N ILE A 78 -19.02 2.00 3.94
CA ILE A 78 -18.15 2.75 3.01
C ILE A 78 -18.97 3.78 2.23
N MET A 79 -20.08 3.38 1.62
CA MET A 79 -20.93 4.31 0.85
C MET A 79 -21.48 5.44 1.72
N LYS A 80 -21.96 5.12 2.93
CA LYS A 80 -22.45 6.12 3.90
C LYS A 80 -21.35 7.13 4.26
N ASN A 81 -20.16 6.65 4.61
CA ASN A 81 -19.03 7.53 4.93
C ASN A 81 -18.60 8.40 3.74
N LEU A 82 -18.62 7.87 2.52
CA LEU A 82 -18.30 8.66 1.32
C LEU A 82 -19.31 9.79 1.09
N LYS A 83 -20.61 9.58 1.36
CA LYS A 83 -21.65 10.61 1.23
C LYS A 83 -21.39 11.82 2.13
N GLU A 84 -20.84 11.62 3.33
CA GLU A 84 -20.54 12.70 4.28
C GLU A 84 -19.51 13.71 3.74
N PHE A 85 -18.69 13.33 2.76
CA PHE A 85 -17.76 14.27 2.13
C PHE A 85 -18.44 15.19 1.10
N GLN A 86 -19.60 14.82 0.53
CA GLN A 86 -20.24 15.60 -0.52
C GLN A 86 -20.48 17.09 -0.21
N PRO A 87 -20.95 17.49 0.99
CA PRO A 87 -21.23 18.90 1.29
C PRO A 87 -19.98 19.74 1.59
N VAL A 88 -18.86 19.11 1.95
CA VAL A 88 -17.62 19.81 2.33
C VAL A 88 -16.64 19.96 1.18
N LEU A 89 -16.86 19.24 0.07
CA LEU A 89 -16.01 19.30 -1.12
C LEU A 89 -16.43 20.44 -2.06
N PRO A 90 -15.49 20.99 -2.84
CA PRO A 90 -15.77 22.09 -3.76
C PRO A 90 -16.65 21.60 -4.91
N THR A 91 -17.49 22.49 -5.45
CA THR A 91 -18.29 22.17 -6.63
C THR A 91 -17.37 21.91 -7.83
N ALA A 92 -17.65 20.85 -8.59
CA ALA A 92 -16.85 20.48 -9.75
C ALA A 92 -16.97 21.53 -10.87
N THR A 93 -15.89 22.26 -11.14
CA THR A 93 -15.80 23.25 -12.23
C THR A 93 -14.92 22.77 -13.40
N SER A 94 -14.15 21.69 -13.21
CA SER A 94 -13.23 21.19 -14.22
C SER A 94 -13.96 20.46 -15.35
N THR A 95 -13.47 20.58 -16.59
CA THR A 95 -13.87 19.75 -17.73
C THR A 95 -13.07 18.44 -17.81
N GLU A 96 -12.01 18.30 -17.01
CA GLU A 96 -11.18 17.09 -16.97
C GLU A 96 -11.97 15.86 -16.51
N ASN A 97 -11.52 14.69 -16.97
CA ASN A 97 -12.09 13.40 -16.63
C ASN A 97 -11.83 13.04 -15.16
N PRO A 98 -12.79 12.42 -14.48
CA PRO A 98 -12.56 11.89 -13.14
C PRO A 98 -11.58 10.72 -13.15
N ILE A 99 -11.16 10.31 -11.96
CA ILE A 99 -10.41 9.09 -11.75
C ILE A 99 -11.15 7.88 -12.35
N PHE A 100 -10.41 6.99 -12.98
CA PHE A 100 -10.92 5.72 -13.47
C PHE A 100 -10.60 4.62 -12.46
N ILE A 101 -11.58 3.77 -12.12
CA ILE A 101 -11.39 2.57 -11.29
C ILE A 101 -11.68 1.36 -12.16
N GLU A 102 -10.73 0.43 -12.24
CA GLU A 102 -10.87 -0.77 -13.05
C GLU A 102 -12.03 -1.64 -12.52
N LYS A 103 -12.91 -2.04 -13.44
CA LYS A 103 -14.12 -2.79 -13.10
C LYS A 103 -13.77 -4.11 -12.42
N ASN A 104 -14.47 -4.44 -11.33
CA ASN A 104 -14.27 -5.66 -10.54
C ASN A 104 -12.86 -5.81 -9.92
N LYS A 105 -12.06 -4.73 -9.86
CA LYS A 105 -10.74 -4.75 -9.20
C LYS A 105 -10.80 -4.03 -7.86
N LEU A 106 -11.11 -4.79 -6.81
CA LEU A 106 -11.16 -4.27 -5.44
C LEU A 106 -9.81 -3.66 -4.98
N GLY A 107 -8.68 -4.24 -5.44
CA GLY A 107 -7.35 -3.71 -5.14
C GLY A 107 -7.11 -2.31 -5.72
N ASP A 108 -7.57 -2.07 -6.95
CA ASP A 108 -7.45 -0.76 -7.61
C ASP A 108 -8.32 0.29 -6.92
N PHE A 109 -9.55 -0.08 -6.57
CA PHE A 109 -10.44 0.76 -5.74
C PHE A 109 -9.78 1.16 -4.43
N ARG A 110 -9.22 0.18 -3.69
CA ARG A 110 -8.61 0.42 -2.39
C ARG A 110 -7.43 1.40 -2.48
N MET A 111 -6.48 1.12 -3.38
CA MET A 111 -5.28 1.95 -3.56
C MET A 111 -5.65 3.39 -3.90
N LYS A 112 -6.53 3.58 -4.88
CA LYS A 112 -6.97 4.91 -5.31
C LYS A 112 -7.80 5.64 -4.25
N LEU A 113 -8.60 4.91 -3.46
CA LEU A 113 -9.36 5.51 -2.36
C LEU A 113 -8.44 5.98 -1.23
N GLU A 114 -7.40 5.20 -0.89
CA GLU A 114 -6.40 5.61 0.12
C GLU A 114 -5.70 6.91 -0.29
N GLU A 115 -5.25 7.02 -1.56
CA GLU A 115 -4.67 8.24 -2.10
C GLU A 115 -5.66 9.41 -2.08
N TYR A 116 -6.89 9.17 -2.54
CA TYR A 116 -7.94 10.18 -2.56
C TYR A 116 -8.29 10.72 -1.16
N LEU A 117 -8.37 9.85 -0.15
CA LEU A 117 -8.62 10.25 1.24
C LEU A 117 -7.47 11.08 1.82
N ALA A 118 -6.22 10.79 1.44
CA ALA A 118 -5.08 11.62 1.82
C ALA A 118 -5.20 13.04 1.23
N ILE A 119 -5.67 13.16 -0.02
CA ILE A 119 -5.92 14.45 -0.67
C ILE A 119 -7.08 15.18 0.00
N ILE A 120 -8.21 14.50 0.27
CA ILE A 120 -9.34 15.07 1.03
C ILE A 120 -8.86 15.62 2.37
N ARG A 121 -8.07 14.85 3.12
CA ARG A 121 -7.55 15.29 4.43
C ARG A 121 -6.77 16.60 4.31
N ASN A 122 -5.89 16.71 3.31
CA ASN A 122 -5.10 17.92 3.09
C ASN A 122 -5.99 19.10 2.66
N TYR A 123 -7.00 18.86 1.84
CA TYR A 123 -8.00 19.86 1.47
C TYR A 123 -8.80 20.34 2.69
N LEU A 124 -9.32 19.43 3.52
CA LEU A 124 -10.10 19.81 4.71
C LEU A 124 -9.24 20.58 5.72
N LYS A 125 -7.96 20.22 5.87
CA LYS A 125 -7.01 21.01 6.66
C LYS A 125 -6.82 22.42 6.10
N SER A 126 -6.68 22.57 4.79
CA SER A 126 -6.49 23.90 4.16
C SER A 126 -7.73 24.79 4.29
N LYS A 127 -8.92 24.20 4.46
CA LYS A 127 -10.18 24.93 4.71
C LYS A 127 -10.53 25.08 6.21
N ASN A 128 -9.66 24.65 7.13
CA ASN A 128 -9.94 24.62 8.58
C ASN A 128 -11.19 23.78 8.96
N LEU A 129 -11.51 22.76 8.17
CA LEU A 129 -12.62 21.82 8.40
C LEU A 129 -12.15 20.50 9.04
N TRP A 130 -10.84 20.35 9.26
CA TRP A 130 -10.25 19.17 9.89
C TRP A 130 -9.85 19.47 11.32
N PHE A 131 -10.45 18.77 12.28
CA PHE A 131 -10.10 18.84 13.71
C PHE A 131 -9.42 17.51 14.13
N PRO A 132 -8.29 17.56 14.86
CA PRO A 132 -7.57 16.39 15.33
C PRO A 132 -8.32 15.60 16.40
#